data_AF-A0A392NIC3-F1
#
_entry.id   AF-A0A392NIC3-F1
#
_cell.length_a   1.000
_cell.length_b   1.000
_cell.length_c   1.000
_cell.angle_alpha   90.00
_cell.angle_beta   90.00
_cell.angle_gamma   90.00
#
_symmetry.space_group_name_H-M   'P 1'
#
loop_
_entity.id
_entity.type
_entity.pdbx_description
1 polymer ?
#
loop_
_entity_poly.entity_id
_entity_poly.type
_entity_poly.pdbx_seq_one_letter_code
_entity_poly.pdbx_strand_id
1 'polypeptide(L)' 'MVWIPVVDKATWNEVNKQKFEYLQSSMPWHSVRDPFIIEPSVIKYIKEVWNYTKRAILVALDPQG' A
#
# COMPACT_ATOMS: atom_id res chain seq x y z
N MET A 1 5.43 -8.48 -8.84
CA MET A 1 4.39 -7.52 -8.43
C MET A 1 4.79 -6.93 -7.09
N VAL A 2 4.50 -5.64 -6.86
CA VAL A 2 4.79 -4.95 -5.60
C VAL A 2 3.46 -4.52 -4.96
N TRP A 3 3.28 -4.84 -3.68
CA TRP A 3 2.15 -4.39 -2.89
C TRP A 3 2.52 -3.15 -2.07
N ILE A 4 1.81 -2.06 -2.31
CA ILE A 4 1.98 -0.78 -1.60
C ILE A 4 0.84 -0.64 -0.57
N PRO A 5 1.10 -0.80 0.74
CA PRO A 5 0.07 -0.65 1.76
C PRO A 5 -0.30 0.83 1.95
N VAL A 6 -1.56 1.19 1.71
CA VAL A 6 -2.10 2.52 2.02
C VAL A 6 -2.87 2.43 3.34
N VAL A 7 -2.25 2.92 4.42
CA VAL A 7 -2.82 2.87 5.77
C VAL A 7 -3.08 4.28 6.31
N ASP A 8 -4.05 4.40 7.21
CA ASP A 8 -4.30 5.64 7.94
C ASP A 8 -3.60 5.59 9.30
N LYS A 9 -2.65 6.51 9.52
CA LYS A 9 -1.90 6.61 10.78
C LYS A 9 -2.82 6.83 11.98
N ALA A 10 -3.94 7.54 11.81
CA ALA A 10 -4.87 7.84 12.90
C ALA A 10 -5.62 6.61 13.42
N THR A 11 -5.77 5.58 12.59
CA THR A 11 -6.49 4.34 12.94
C THR A 11 -5.56 3.14 13.12
N TRP A 12 -4.25 3.31 12.93
CA TRP A 12 -3.29 2.23 13.04
C TRP A 12 -3.15 1.75 14.49
N ASN A 13 -3.26 0.43 14.68
CA ASN A 13 -3.17 -0.23 15.97
C ASN A 13 -2.64 -1.65 15.78
N GLU A 14 -2.46 -2.38 16.88
CA GLU A 14 -1.89 -3.74 16.84
C GLU A 14 -2.75 -4.72 16.02
N VAL A 15 -4.08 -4.57 16.05
CA VAL A 15 -5.00 -5.41 15.27
C VAL A 15 -4.78 -5.20 13.76
N ASN A 16 -4.64 -3.94 13.33
CA ASN A 16 -4.35 -3.60 11.94
C ASN A 16 -2.97 -4.10 11.50
N LYS A 17 -1.98 -4.02 12.40
CA LYS A 17 -0.62 -4.54 12.15
C LYS A 17 -0.62 -6.06 11.95
N GLN A 18 -1.25 -6.82 12.86
CA GLN A 18 -1.34 -8.28 12.74
C GLN A 18 -2.05 -8.70 11.45
N LYS A 19 -3.14 -8.00 11.08
CA LYS A 19 -3.82 -8.23 9.82
C LYS A 19 -2.91 -7.97 8.61
N PHE A 20 -2.13 -6.90 8.65
CA PHE A 20 -1.17 -6.56 7.59
C PHE A 20 -0.09 -7.65 7.47
N GLU A 21 0.52 -8.09 8.56
CA GLU A 21 1.54 -9.15 8.57
C GLU A 21 0.98 -10.50 8.09
N TYR A 22 -0.25 -10.84 8.44
CA TYR A 22 -0.94 -12.02 7.93
C TYR A 22 -1.15 -11.95 6.41
N LEU A 23 -1.62 -10.82 5.89
CA LEU A 23 -1.77 -10.62 4.44
C LEU A 23 -0.42 -10.63 3.72
N GLN A 24 0.60 -10.04 4.32
CA GLN A 24 1.95 -10.03 3.77
C GLN A 24 2.54 -11.43 3.66
N SER A 25 2.40 -12.26 4.71
CA SER A 25 2.96 -13.61 4.74
C SER A 25 2.25 -14.59 3.81
N SER A 26 0.97 -14.33 3.47
CA SER A 26 0.17 -15.19 2.60
C SER A 26 0.29 -14.85 1.10
N MET A 27 0.89 -13.72 0.75
CA MET A 27 1.00 -13.29 -0.65
C MET A 27 2.43 -13.47 -1.21
N PRO A 28 2.57 -13.92 -2.48
CA PRO A 28 3.87 -14.13 -3.12
C PRO A 28 4.53 -12.84 -3.63
N TRP A 29 4.02 -11.66 -3.26
CA TRP A 29 4.46 -10.37 -3.80
C TRP A 29 5.42 -9.66 -2.85
N HIS A 30 6.35 -8.87 -3.39
CA HIS A 30 7.16 -7.97 -2.57
C HIS A 30 6.26 -6.87 -1.99
N SER A 31 6.49 -6.47 -0.75
CA SER A 31 5.74 -5.38 -0.11
C SER A 31 6.65 -4.44 0.65
N VAL A 32 6.17 -3.21 0.87
CA VAL A 32 6.80 -2.27 1.80
C VAL A 32 6.54 -2.76 3.23
N ARG A 33 7.60 -3.12 3.97
CA ARG A 33 7.50 -3.72 5.32
C ARG A 33 6.93 -2.76 6.37
N ASP A 34 7.36 -1.51 6.34
CA ASP A 34 6.82 -0.46 7.22
C ASP A 34 5.94 0.48 6.40
N PRO A 35 4.61 0.42 6.53
CA PRO A 35 3.69 1.30 5.80
C PRO A 35 3.93 2.79 6.06
N PHE A 36 4.58 3.16 7.16
CA PHE A 36 4.79 4.56 7.54
C PHE A 36 5.97 5.24 6.87
N ILE A 37 6.86 4.48 6.22
CA ILE A 37 7.93 5.04 5.40
C ILE A 37 7.41 5.67 4.10
N ILE A 38 6.17 5.36 3.71
CA ILE A 38 5.56 5.91 2.51
C ILE A 38 5.20 7.38 2.78
N GLU A 39 5.84 8.26 2.04
CA GLU A 39 5.63 9.71 2.07
C GLU A 39 4.15 10.07 1.82
N PRO A 40 3.57 11.04 2.55
CA PRO A 40 2.19 11.48 2.33
C PRO A 40 1.91 11.95 0.89
N SER A 41 2.91 12.52 0.20
CA SER A 41 2.83 12.94 -1.20
C SER A 41 2.59 11.76 -2.15
N VAL A 42 3.21 10.60 -1.89
CA VAL A 42 2.99 9.36 -2.65
C VAL A 42 1.56 8.86 -2.44
N ILE A 43 1.06 8.88 -1.20
CA ILE A 43 -0.33 8.51 -0.90
C ILE A 43 -1.32 9.44 -1.60
N LYS A 44 -1.03 10.74 -1.63
CA LYS A 44 -1.84 11.74 -2.36
C LYS A 44 -1.89 11.43 -3.85
N TYR A 45 -0.74 11.13 -4.46
CA TYR A 45 -0.66 10.74 -5.88
C TYR A 45 -1.46 9.47 -6.19
N ILE A 46 -1.36 8.42 -5.36
CA ILE A 46 -2.15 7.18 -5.51
C ILE A 46 -3.66 7.48 -5.44
N LYS A 47 -4.09 8.37 -4.55
CA LYS A 47 -5.51 8.73 -4.40
C LYS A 47 -6.02 9.58 -5.57
N GLU A 48 -5.26 10.58 -5.97
CA GLU A 48 -5.73 11.62 -6.91
C GLU A 48 -5.43 11.26 -8.37
N VAL A 49 -4.26 10.70 -8.67
CA VAL A 49 -3.81 10.43 -10.04
C VAL A 49 -4.16 9.01 -10.47
N TRP A 50 -3.89 8.01 -9.62
CA TRP A 50 -4.33 6.64 -9.88
C TRP A 50 -5.82 6.44 -9.57
N ASN A 51 -6.50 7.45 -9.02
CA ASN A 51 -7.92 7.43 -8.68
C ASN A 51 -8.30 6.27 -7.74
N TYR A 52 -7.49 6.04 -6.70
CA TYR A 52 -7.76 5.02 -5.69
C TYR A 52 -8.99 5.34 -4.84
N THR A 53 -10.10 4.66 -5.13
CA THR A 53 -11.41 4.81 -4.48
C THR A 53 -11.74 3.66 -3.52
N LYS A 54 -10.74 3.12 -2.82
CA LYS A 54 -10.85 1.92 -1.94
C LYS A 54 -11.22 0.62 -2.67
N ARG A 55 -11.00 0.56 -3.98
CA ARG A 55 -11.07 -0.64 -4.80
C ARG A 55 -9.67 -1.01 -5.25
N ALA A 56 -9.38 -2.30 -5.40
CA ALA A 56 -8.07 -2.74 -5.86
C ALA A 56 -7.77 -2.15 -7.24
N ILE A 57 -6.57 -1.60 -7.42
CA ILE A 57 -6.09 -1.05 -8.70
C ILE A 57 -4.82 -1.81 -9.07
N LEU A 58 -4.76 -2.28 -10.31
CA LEU A 58 -3.54 -2.82 -10.90
C LEU A 58 -2.94 -1.73 -11.79
N VAL A 59 -1.72 -1.31 -11.48
CA VAL A 59 -0.95 -0.35 -12.29
C VAL A 59 0.20 -1.09 -12.93
N ALA A 60 0.27 -1.06 -14.26
CA ALA A 60 1.46 -1.50 -14.97
C ALA A 60 2.49 -0.36 -14.92
N LEU A 61 3.65 -0.64 -14.34
CA LEU A 61 4.81 0.24 -14.42
C LEU A 61 5.63 -0.22 -15.63
N ASP A 62 5.75 0.64 -16.64
CA ASP A 62 6.72 0.42 -17.71
C ASP A 62 8.13 0.58 -17.10
N PRO A 63 9.08 -0.33 -17.32
CA PRO A 63 10.47 -0.10 -16.94
C PRO A 63 11.08 1.21 -17.49
N GLN A 64 10.45 1.88 -18.46
CA GLN A 64 10.87 3.19 -18.98
C GLN A 64 10.23 4.41 -18.27
N GLY A 65 9.24 4.22 -17.38
CA GLY A 65 8.57 5.30 -16.64
C GLY A 65 7.10 5.48 -17.00
#